data_AF-K9KCP6-F1
#
_entry.id   AF-K9KCP6-F1
#
_cell.length_a   1.000
_cell.length_b   1.000
_cell.length_c   1.000
_cell.angle_alpha   90.00
_cell.angle_beta   90.00
_cell.angle_gamma   90.00
#
_symmetry.space_group_name_H-M   'P 1'
#
loop_
_entity.id
_entity.type
_entity.pdbx_description
1 polymer ?
#
loop_
_entity_poly.entity_id
_entity_poly.type
_entity_poly.pdbx_seq_one_letter_code
_entity_poly.pdbx_strand_id
1 'polypeptide(L)'
;DGVHSLHLTLSTYQRNTWGDFLEAVLPLAVQAAMEENVEFRRGLPRDFMDYMGAQHSDSKDPRRTAFMEKVRVLVARLGHFAPVDAVADQRAKDFIHDSLPPVLTDRERALSVYGLPIRWEAGEPVNVGAQLTTETEVHMLQDGIARLVGEGGHLFLYYTVENSRVYHLEEPKCLEIYPQQADAMELLLRSYPEFVRVGDLPCDSVEDQLSLATMLYDKGLLLTKMPLT
;
A
#
# COMPACT_ATOMS: atom_id res chain seq x y z
N ASP A 1 -30.63 -16.89 41.38
CA ASP A 1 -30.60 -16.78 39.91
C ASP A 1 -29.34 -16.12 39.45
N GLY A 2 -28.50 -16.83 38.70
CA GLY A 2 -27.29 -16.30 38.08
C GLY A 2 -27.44 -16.36 36.57
N VAL A 3 -27.50 -15.21 35.91
CA VAL A 3 -27.63 -15.12 34.45
C VAL A 3 -26.23 -15.04 33.84
N HIS A 4 -25.98 -15.80 32.79
CA HIS A 4 -24.71 -15.73 32.05
C HIS A 4 -24.66 -14.48 31.15
N SER A 5 -23.46 -13.98 30.89
CA SER A 5 -23.21 -12.86 29.96
C SER A 5 -22.38 -13.35 28.78
N LEU A 6 -22.78 -12.98 27.56
CA LEU A 6 -22.06 -13.23 26.32
C LEU A 6 -21.87 -11.90 25.59
N HIS A 7 -20.63 -11.57 25.26
CA HIS A 7 -20.28 -10.37 24.49
C HIS A 7 -19.19 -10.70 23.49
N LEU A 8 -19.11 -9.90 22.43
CA LEU A 8 -18.04 -9.92 21.44
C LEU A 8 -17.42 -8.54 21.43
N THR A 9 -16.10 -8.48 21.64
CA THR A 9 -15.35 -7.23 21.59
C THR A 9 -14.71 -7.09 20.21
N LEU A 10 -15.02 -6.01 19.52
CA LEU A 10 -14.36 -5.61 18.27
C LEU A 10 -13.30 -4.56 18.60
N SER A 11 -12.05 -4.86 18.30
CA SER A 11 -10.90 -3.99 18.54
C SER A 11 -10.21 -3.61 17.23
N THR A 12 -9.67 -2.40 17.18
CA THR A 12 -8.92 -1.88 16.02
C THR A 12 -7.88 -0.84 16.49
N TYR A 13 -7.15 -0.23 15.57
CA TYR A 13 -6.21 0.89 15.82
C TYR A 13 -4.96 0.54 16.64
N GLN A 14 -4.57 -0.75 16.69
CA GLN A 14 -3.32 -1.17 17.31
C GLN A 14 -2.12 -0.55 16.57
N ARG A 15 -1.23 0.16 17.29
CA ARG A 15 0.00 0.77 16.74
C ARG A 15 -0.22 1.62 15.48
N ASN A 16 -1.35 2.35 15.45
CA ASN A 16 -1.71 3.25 14.36
C ASN A 16 -1.80 4.71 14.81
N THR A 17 -0.74 5.21 15.45
CA THR A 17 -0.64 6.58 15.96
C THR A 17 0.29 7.44 15.11
N TRP A 18 0.23 8.77 15.29
CA TRP A 18 1.23 9.68 14.73
C TRP A 18 2.66 9.37 15.20
N GLY A 19 2.81 8.83 16.41
CA GLY A 19 4.11 8.38 16.92
C GLY A 19 4.67 7.22 16.11
N ASP A 20 3.83 6.22 15.82
CA ASP A 20 4.22 5.06 14.98
C ASP A 20 4.60 5.51 13.55
N PHE A 21 3.89 6.51 13.01
CA PHE A 21 4.22 7.09 11.70
C PHE A 21 5.58 7.80 11.73
N LEU A 22 5.82 8.66 12.72
CA LEU A 22 7.09 9.38 12.87
C LEU A 22 8.27 8.45 13.15
N GLU A 23 8.04 7.35 13.86
CA GLU A 23 9.06 6.32 14.14
C GLU A 23 9.62 5.72 12.83
N ALA A 24 8.79 5.53 11.81
CA ALA A 24 9.20 5.08 10.49
C ALA A 24 9.81 6.19 9.61
N VAL A 25 9.26 7.42 9.67
CA VAL A 25 9.71 8.55 8.85
C VAL A 25 11.09 9.06 9.24
N LEU A 26 11.37 9.20 10.54
CA LEU A 26 12.55 9.92 11.03
C LEU A 26 13.89 9.28 10.57
N PRO A 27 14.10 7.95 10.62
CA PRO A 27 15.34 7.34 10.14
C PRO A 27 15.60 7.64 8.66
N LEU A 28 14.57 7.56 7.82
CA LEU A 28 14.67 7.81 6.37
C LEU A 28 14.93 9.30 6.08
N ALA A 29 14.26 10.19 6.80
CA ALA A 29 14.47 11.63 6.67
C ALA A 29 15.90 12.05 7.03
N VAL A 30 16.49 11.45 8.07
CA VAL A 30 17.89 11.70 8.45
C VAL A 30 18.84 11.21 7.36
N GLN A 31 18.61 10.03 6.81
CA GLN A 31 19.42 9.50 5.72
C GLN A 31 19.38 10.41 4.49
N ALA A 32 18.19 10.79 4.01
CA ALA A 32 18.03 11.71 2.89
C ALA A 32 18.70 13.06 3.15
N ALA A 33 18.54 13.63 4.36
CA ALA A 33 19.18 14.88 4.74
C ALA A 33 20.72 14.81 4.70
N MET A 34 21.31 13.67 5.08
CA MET A 34 22.76 13.44 5.01
C MET A 34 23.24 13.31 3.56
N GLU A 35 22.47 12.67 2.69
CA GLU A 35 22.81 12.52 1.26
C GLU A 35 22.74 13.87 0.53
N GLU A 36 21.72 14.67 0.82
CA GLU A 36 21.40 15.88 0.05
C GLU A 36 22.00 17.18 0.63
N ASN A 37 22.25 17.25 1.95
CA ASN A 37 22.65 18.50 2.61
C ASN A 37 23.93 18.37 3.43
N VAL A 38 24.96 19.15 3.06
CA VAL A 38 26.27 19.13 3.73
C VAL A 38 26.22 19.50 5.22
N GLU A 39 25.25 20.30 5.65
CA GLU A 39 25.13 20.70 7.07
C GLU A 39 24.86 19.49 7.99
N PHE A 40 24.19 18.45 7.49
CA PHE A 40 23.99 17.19 8.21
C PHE A 40 25.20 16.26 8.15
N ARG A 41 26.18 16.53 7.26
CA ARG A 41 27.45 15.78 7.14
C ARG A 41 28.63 16.42 7.85
N ARG A 42 28.48 17.64 8.38
CA ARG A 42 29.57 18.29 9.11
C ARG A 42 29.91 17.51 10.38
N GLY A 43 31.21 17.37 10.64
CA GLY A 43 31.70 16.76 11.88
C GLY A 43 31.21 17.50 13.12
N LEU A 44 31.00 16.75 14.19
CA LEU A 44 30.70 17.31 15.52
C LEU A 44 31.92 18.10 16.06
N PRO A 45 31.72 19.08 16.96
CA PRO A 45 32.81 19.72 17.68
C PRO A 45 33.64 18.66 18.42
N ARG A 46 34.97 18.74 18.34
CA ARG A 46 35.88 17.71 18.91
C ARG A 46 35.78 17.60 20.43
N ASP A 47 35.36 18.67 21.08
CA ASP A 47 35.30 18.92 22.51
C ASP A 47 33.85 18.89 23.04
N PHE A 48 32.87 18.41 22.26
CA PHE A 48 31.46 18.44 22.68
C PHE A 48 31.20 17.66 23.98
N MET A 49 32.03 16.65 24.26
CA MET A 49 31.97 15.84 25.48
C MET A 49 32.31 16.65 26.75
N ASP A 50 32.99 17.79 26.62
CA ASP A 50 33.36 18.64 27.76
C ASP A 50 32.19 19.49 28.28
N TYR A 51 31.09 19.57 27.53
CA TYR A 51 29.93 20.41 27.86
C TYR A 51 28.56 19.78 27.58
N MET A 52 28.52 18.58 26.97
CA MET A 52 27.30 17.80 26.71
C MET A 52 27.30 16.47 27.49
N GLY A 53 26.11 15.88 27.69
CA GLY A 53 25.94 14.64 28.46
C GLY A 53 25.43 14.87 29.88
N ALA A 54 25.09 13.78 30.57
CA ALA A 54 24.43 13.82 31.88
C ALA A 54 25.28 14.53 32.95
N GLN A 55 26.60 14.33 32.95
CA GLN A 55 27.53 14.98 33.89
C GLN A 55 27.63 16.51 33.73
N HIS A 56 27.13 17.04 32.60
CA HIS A 56 27.17 18.47 32.26
C HIS A 56 25.76 19.07 32.16
N SER A 57 24.74 18.44 32.77
CA SER A 57 23.34 18.91 32.69
C SER A 57 23.16 20.37 33.12
N ASP A 58 23.87 20.77 34.18
CA ASP A 58 23.80 22.10 34.81
C ASP A 58 24.93 23.04 34.36
N SER A 59 25.70 22.64 33.34
CA SER A 59 26.78 23.45 32.80
C SER A 59 26.25 24.76 32.22
N LYS A 60 26.88 25.88 32.59
CA LYS A 60 26.59 27.23 32.06
C LYS A 60 27.43 27.60 30.85
N ASP A 61 28.12 26.62 30.26
CA ASP A 61 28.92 26.84 29.07
C ASP A 61 28.02 27.31 27.90
N PRO A 62 28.28 28.48 27.28
CA PRO A 62 27.48 28.97 26.16
C PRO A 62 27.48 28.00 24.97
N ARG A 63 28.53 27.16 24.81
CA ARG A 63 28.61 26.11 23.77
C ARG A 63 27.51 25.06 23.93
N ARG A 64 27.08 24.75 25.16
CA ARG A 64 25.95 23.84 25.42
C ARG A 64 24.65 24.40 24.85
N THR A 65 24.38 25.69 25.08
CA THR A 65 23.20 26.36 24.55
C THR A 65 23.20 26.38 23.03
N ALA A 66 24.33 26.76 22.42
CA ALA A 66 24.48 26.77 20.97
C ALA A 66 24.34 25.37 20.34
N PHE A 67 24.87 24.33 21.00
CA PHE A 67 24.73 22.94 20.56
C PHE A 67 23.27 22.49 20.59
N MET A 68 22.55 22.74 21.67
CA MET A 68 21.12 22.41 21.78
C MET A 68 20.29 23.14 20.73
N GLU A 69 20.58 24.41 20.48
CA GLU A 69 19.88 25.18 19.45
C GLU A 69 20.14 24.63 18.05
N LYS A 70 21.40 24.25 17.76
CA LYS A 70 21.73 23.58 16.50
C LYS A 70 20.97 22.27 16.33
N VAL A 71 20.85 21.45 17.37
CA VAL A 71 20.06 20.21 17.33
C VAL A 71 18.60 20.51 17.01
N ARG A 72 17.95 21.48 17.69
CA ARG A 72 16.55 21.84 17.43
C ARG A 72 16.34 22.29 15.99
N VAL A 73 17.22 23.15 15.47
CA VAL A 73 17.14 23.64 14.09
C VAL A 73 17.31 22.51 13.09
N LEU A 74 18.27 21.60 13.31
CA LEU A 74 18.47 20.44 12.42
C LEU A 74 17.27 19.49 12.46
N VAL A 75 16.74 19.17 13.64
CA VAL A 75 15.54 18.33 13.79
C VAL A 75 14.33 18.97 13.12
N ALA A 76 14.10 20.27 13.29
CA ALA A 76 13.01 20.97 12.63
C ALA A 76 13.15 20.93 11.09
N ARG A 77 14.38 20.97 10.56
CA ARG A 77 14.66 20.86 9.13
C ARG A 77 14.44 19.46 8.56
N LEU A 78 14.47 18.39 9.38
CA LEU A 78 14.23 17.02 8.91
C LEU A 78 12.86 16.86 8.25
N GLY A 79 11.86 17.66 8.65
CA GLY A 79 10.53 17.64 8.02
C GLY A 79 10.56 17.91 6.51
N HIS A 80 11.58 18.61 5.99
CA HIS A 80 11.73 18.85 4.55
C HIS A 80 12.19 17.60 3.77
N PHE A 81 12.91 16.70 4.43
CA PHE A 81 13.47 15.49 3.83
C PHE A 81 12.62 14.23 4.12
N ALA A 82 11.48 14.41 4.79
CA ALA A 82 10.62 13.31 5.22
C ALA A 82 9.92 12.65 4.01
N PRO A 83 10.15 11.36 3.73
CA PRO A 83 9.47 10.66 2.65
C PRO A 83 8.07 10.20 3.10
N VAL A 84 7.17 11.17 3.28
CA VAL A 84 5.83 10.95 3.86
C VAL A 84 5.01 9.95 3.04
N ASP A 85 4.98 10.10 1.71
CA ASP A 85 4.19 9.23 0.84
C ASP A 85 4.72 7.79 0.84
N ALA A 86 6.04 7.61 0.78
CA ALA A 86 6.65 6.28 0.83
C ALA A 86 6.32 5.56 2.15
N VAL A 87 6.35 6.24 3.29
CA VAL A 87 5.94 5.64 4.57
C VAL A 87 4.44 5.37 4.62
N ALA A 88 3.61 6.25 4.04
CA ALA A 88 2.19 6.02 3.94
C ALA A 88 1.88 4.76 3.10
N ASP A 89 2.59 4.54 2.00
CA ASP A 89 2.46 3.34 1.18
C ASP A 89 2.94 2.08 1.89
N GLN A 90 4.03 2.15 2.65
CA GLN A 90 4.47 1.01 3.48
C GLN A 90 3.41 0.64 4.53
N ARG A 91 2.80 1.63 5.18
CA ARG A 91 1.70 1.35 6.13
C ARG A 91 0.44 0.84 5.44
N ALA A 92 0.15 1.32 4.23
CA ALA A 92 -0.96 0.81 3.44
C ALA A 92 -0.70 -0.65 3.00
N LYS A 93 0.54 -1.00 2.65
CA LYS A 93 0.96 -2.39 2.38
C LYS A 93 0.73 -3.28 3.61
N ASP A 94 1.19 -2.85 4.78
CA ASP A 94 0.98 -3.58 6.03
C ASP A 94 -0.52 -3.78 6.31
N PHE A 95 -1.32 -2.73 6.10
CA PHE A 95 -2.78 -2.80 6.24
C PHE A 95 -3.42 -3.80 5.25
N ILE A 96 -2.94 -3.87 4.01
CA ILE A 96 -3.39 -4.88 3.04
C ILE A 96 -3.04 -6.29 3.52
N HIS A 97 -1.87 -6.50 4.12
CA HIS A 97 -1.50 -7.80 4.70
C HIS A 97 -2.32 -8.17 5.93
N ASP A 98 -2.64 -7.20 6.79
CA ASP A 98 -3.45 -7.39 8.00
C ASP A 98 -4.94 -7.63 7.72
N SER A 99 -5.40 -7.24 6.52
CA SER A 99 -6.81 -7.25 6.16
C SER A 99 -7.36 -8.67 6.00
N LEU A 100 -8.62 -8.87 6.42
CA LEU A 100 -9.39 -10.05 6.05
C LEU A 100 -9.62 -10.07 4.52
N PRO A 101 -9.79 -11.26 3.91
CA PRO A 101 -10.22 -11.33 2.52
C PRO A 101 -11.62 -10.71 2.35
N PRO A 102 -11.91 -10.13 1.18
CA PRO A 102 -13.18 -9.46 0.92
C PRO A 102 -14.34 -10.45 0.94
N VAL A 103 -15.49 -9.97 1.40
CA VAL A 103 -16.77 -10.69 1.30
C VAL A 103 -17.52 -10.11 0.11
N LEU A 104 -17.71 -10.93 -0.93
CA LEU A 104 -18.37 -10.51 -2.15
C LEU A 104 -19.89 -10.58 -2.03
N THR A 105 -20.55 -9.53 -2.50
CA THR A 105 -21.98 -9.53 -2.79
C THR A 105 -22.32 -10.48 -3.94
N ASP A 106 -23.58 -10.87 -4.06
CA ASP A 106 -24.03 -11.74 -5.16
C ASP A 106 -23.74 -11.11 -6.53
N ARG A 107 -23.89 -9.78 -6.66
CA ARG A 107 -23.58 -9.03 -7.88
C ARG A 107 -22.09 -9.05 -8.20
N GLU A 108 -21.23 -8.76 -7.23
CA GLU A 108 -19.77 -8.78 -7.42
C GLU A 108 -19.30 -10.19 -7.81
N ARG A 109 -19.83 -11.23 -7.17
CA ARG A 109 -19.53 -12.62 -7.53
C ARG A 109 -19.95 -12.90 -8.97
N ALA A 110 -21.18 -12.56 -9.36
CA ALA A 110 -21.70 -12.85 -10.70
C ALA A 110 -20.96 -12.10 -11.84
N LEU A 111 -20.29 -10.99 -11.53
CA LEU A 111 -19.61 -10.12 -12.51
C LEU A 111 -18.08 -10.25 -12.52
N SER A 112 -17.53 -11.13 -11.68
CA SER A 112 -16.09 -11.37 -11.55
C SER A 112 -15.74 -12.81 -11.93
N VAL A 113 -14.44 -13.12 -11.93
CA VAL A 113 -13.92 -14.47 -12.19
C VAL A 113 -14.56 -15.54 -11.30
N TYR A 114 -14.97 -15.17 -10.07
CA TYR A 114 -15.58 -16.08 -9.09
C TYR A 114 -16.99 -16.56 -9.46
N GLY A 115 -17.65 -15.92 -10.42
CA GLY A 115 -18.99 -16.27 -10.91
C GLY A 115 -19.00 -16.87 -12.31
N LEU A 116 -17.83 -17.09 -12.92
CA LEU A 116 -17.76 -17.69 -14.26
C LEU A 116 -18.44 -19.07 -14.26
N PRO A 117 -19.30 -19.37 -15.25
CA PRO A 117 -20.05 -20.63 -15.30
C PRO A 117 -19.20 -21.82 -15.79
N ILE A 118 -17.87 -21.75 -15.67
CA ILE A 118 -16.95 -22.82 -16.04
C ILE A 118 -17.20 -24.01 -15.12
N ARG A 119 -17.51 -25.17 -15.71
CA ARG A 119 -17.77 -26.39 -14.97
C ARG A 119 -17.28 -27.61 -15.73
N TRP A 120 -17.10 -28.71 -15.01
CA TRP A 120 -16.80 -30.00 -15.61
C TRP A 120 -18.10 -30.73 -15.94
N GLU A 121 -18.35 -31.03 -17.21
CA GLU A 121 -19.56 -31.70 -17.67
C GLU A 121 -19.21 -32.73 -18.76
N ALA A 122 -19.79 -33.93 -18.69
CA ALA A 122 -19.56 -35.00 -19.68
C ALA A 122 -18.08 -35.36 -19.98
N GLY A 123 -17.16 -35.10 -19.04
CA GLY A 123 -15.73 -35.44 -19.19
C GLY A 123 -14.88 -34.33 -19.82
N GLU A 124 -15.45 -33.14 -20.04
CA GLU A 124 -14.75 -31.97 -20.56
C GLU A 124 -15.13 -30.69 -19.79
N PRO A 125 -14.26 -29.66 -19.78
CA PRO A 125 -14.63 -28.36 -19.23
C PRO A 125 -15.53 -27.61 -20.22
N VAL A 126 -16.68 -27.13 -19.76
CA VAL A 126 -17.65 -26.35 -20.56
C VAL A 126 -17.66 -24.88 -20.13
N ASN A 127 -18.13 -23.99 -21.02
CA ASN A 127 -18.12 -22.52 -20.86
C ASN A 127 -16.72 -21.92 -20.67
N VAL A 128 -15.72 -22.53 -21.30
CA VAL A 128 -14.34 -22.05 -21.30
C VAL A 128 -14.15 -21.01 -22.41
N GLY A 129 -13.29 -20.02 -22.19
CA GLY A 129 -12.84 -19.10 -23.25
C GLY A 129 -13.47 -17.71 -23.24
N ALA A 130 -14.21 -17.36 -22.19
CA ALA A 130 -14.63 -16.00 -21.91
C ALA A 130 -13.38 -15.09 -21.82
N GLN A 131 -13.23 -14.15 -22.76
CA GLN A 131 -12.10 -13.24 -22.85
C GLN A 131 -12.56 -11.78 -22.75
N LEU A 132 -11.73 -10.95 -22.13
CA LEU A 132 -11.90 -9.50 -22.15
C LEU A 132 -11.60 -8.95 -23.54
N THR A 133 -12.33 -7.90 -23.92
CA THR A 133 -12.12 -7.16 -25.15
C THR A 133 -11.93 -5.68 -24.84
N THR A 134 -11.50 -4.89 -25.82
CA THR A 134 -11.38 -3.42 -25.68
C THR A 134 -12.71 -2.73 -25.37
N GLU A 135 -13.83 -3.35 -25.72
CA GLU A 135 -15.18 -2.85 -25.44
C GLU A 135 -15.66 -3.21 -24.04
N THR A 136 -14.98 -4.13 -23.34
CA THR A 136 -15.39 -4.56 -22.01
C THR A 136 -15.21 -3.40 -21.03
N GLU A 137 -16.28 -3.09 -20.30
CA GLU A 137 -16.27 -2.09 -19.22
C GLU A 137 -15.95 -2.78 -17.89
N VAL A 138 -14.92 -2.28 -17.20
CA VAL A 138 -14.38 -2.86 -15.96
C VAL A 138 -14.19 -1.79 -14.88
N HIS A 139 -14.16 -2.23 -13.62
CA HIS A 139 -13.64 -1.45 -12.49
C HIS A 139 -13.11 -2.41 -11.41
N MET A 140 -12.37 -1.88 -10.43
CA MET A 140 -11.85 -2.68 -9.30
C MET A 140 -12.97 -3.44 -8.60
N LEU A 141 -12.72 -4.68 -8.18
CA LEU A 141 -13.75 -5.52 -7.55
C LEU A 141 -14.35 -4.83 -6.31
N GLN A 142 -13.51 -4.25 -5.46
CA GLN A 142 -13.87 -3.43 -4.30
C GLN A 142 -12.78 -2.37 -4.06
N ASP A 143 -13.10 -1.28 -3.35
CA ASP A 143 -12.19 -0.13 -3.12
C ASP A 143 -10.96 -0.49 -2.24
N GLY A 144 -11.17 -1.27 -1.18
CA GLY A 144 -10.17 -1.52 -0.13
C GLY A 144 -9.31 -2.77 -0.30
N ILE A 145 -9.26 -3.35 -1.50
CA ILE A 145 -8.63 -4.67 -1.71
C ILE A 145 -7.23 -4.60 -2.30
N ALA A 146 -6.77 -3.45 -2.77
CA ALA A 146 -5.49 -3.33 -3.44
C ALA A 146 -4.79 -1.99 -3.17
N ARG A 147 -3.45 -2.01 -3.21
CA ARG A 147 -2.60 -0.83 -3.07
C ARG A 147 -1.39 -0.92 -3.99
N LEU A 148 -1.15 0.12 -4.79
CA LEU A 148 0.05 0.26 -5.60
C LEU A 148 1.17 0.87 -4.75
N VAL A 149 2.36 0.24 -4.74
CA VAL A 149 3.51 0.62 -3.91
C VAL A 149 4.79 0.56 -4.74
N GLY A 150 5.63 1.60 -4.64
CA GLY A 150 6.95 1.63 -5.26
C GLY A 150 8.04 1.08 -4.33
N GLU A 151 8.75 0.04 -4.75
CA GLU A 151 9.86 -0.56 -3.99
C GLU A 151 11.05 -0.87 -4.90
N GLY A 152 12.24 -0.37 -4.54
CA GLY A 152 13.47 -0.68 -5.28
C GLY A 152 13.49 -0.25 -6.76
N GLY A 153 12.66 0.72 -7.15
CA GLY A 153 12.51 1.15 -8.55
C GLY A 153 11.49 0.34 -9.35
N HIS A 154 10.78 -0.59 -8.71
CA HIS A 154 9.69 -1.38 -9.28
C HIS A 154 8.35 -0.97 -8.66
N LEU A 155 7.24 -1.24 -9.35
CA LEU A 155 5.88 -1.02 -8.84
C LEU A 155 5.23 -2.37 -8.54
N PHE A 156 4.63 -2.48 -7.37
CA PHE A 156 3.93 -3.67 -6.91
C PHE A 156 2.50 -3.33 -6.51
N LEU A 157 1.54 -4.10 -7.01
CA LEU A 157 0.15 -4.06 -6.57
C LEU A 157 -0.05 -5.13 -5.50
N TYR A 158 -0.13 -4.72 -4.23
CA TYR A 158 -0.48 -5.59 -3.12
C TYR A 158 -2.00 -5.76 -3.04
N TYR A 159 -2.48 -6.93 -2.62
CA TYR A 159 -3.93 -7.19 -2.58
C TYR A 159 -4.39 -8.15 -1.47
N THR A 160 -5.68 -8.08 -1.13
CA THR A 160 -6.31 -8.84 -0.03
C THR A 160 -7.14 -10.05 -0.47
N VAL A 161 -7.47 -10.18 -1.77
CA VAL A 161 -8.43 -11.18 -2.28
C VAL A 161 -8.06 -12.63 -1.99
N GLU A 162 -6.78 -12.90 -1.79
CA GLU A 162 -6.29 -14.22 -1.43
C GLU A 162 -5.80 -14.30 0.03
N ASN A 163 -6.09 -13.32 0.90
CA ASN A 163 -5.70 -13.38 2.31
C ASN A 163 -6.45 -14.49 3.05
N SER A 164 -5.83 -15.04 4.09
CA SER A 164 -6.50 -15.94 5.02
C SER A 164 -7.39 -15.18 6.01
N ARG A 165 -8.43 -15.84 6.51
CA ARG A 165 -9.21 -15.36 7.66
C ARG A 165 -8.46 -15.49 8.99
N VAL A 166 -7.33 -16.20 8.99
CA VAL A 166 -6.40 -16.31 10.12
C VAL A 166 -5.28 -15.29 9.89
N TYR A 167 -5.09 -14.41 10.88
CA TYR A 167 -4.10 -13.33 10.82
C TYR A 167 -2.70 -13.85 10.48
N HIS A 168 -2.12 -13.29 9.41
CA HIS A 168 -0.76 -13.58 8.93
C HIS A 168 -0.45 -15.06 8.70
N LEU A 169 -1.46 -15.88 8.40
CA LEU A 169 -1.22 -17.28 7.99
C LEU A 169 -0.44 -17.36 6.67
N GLU A 170 -0.59 -16.34 5.83
CA GLU A 170 0.02 -16.25 4.51
C GLU A 170 0.90 -15.00 4.42
N GLU A 171 1.94 -15.07 3.58
CA GLU A 171 2.81 -13.93 3.27
C GLU A 171 2.07 -12.86 2.46
N PRO A 172 2.53 -11.60 2.47
CA PRO A 172 1.97 -10.54 1.63
C PRO A 172 1.99 -10.93 0.16
N LYS A 173 0.87 -10.69 -0.54
CA LYS A 173 0.70 -11.04 -1.94
C LYS A 173 0.72 -9.80 -2.80
N CYS A 174 1.45 -9.88 -3.91
CA CYS A 174 1.55 -8.79 -4.86
C CYS A 174 1.73 -9.27 -6.30
N LEU A 175 1.49 -8.35 -7.24
CA LEU A 175 1.78 -8.49 -8.66
C LEU A 175 2.71 -7.34 -9.06
N GLU A 176 3.71 -7.61 -9.86
CA GLU A 176 4.53 -6.54 -10.45
C GLU A 176 3.72 -5.82 -11.53
N ILE A 177 3.70 -4.49 -11.47
CA ILE A 177 3.09 -3.63 -12.48
C ILE A 177 4.21 -2.96 -13.25
N TYR A 178 4.23 -3.16 -14.56
CA TYR A 178 5.25 -2.54 -15.39
C TYR A 178 4.97 -1.05 -15.60
N PRO A 179 6.01 -0.21 -15.83
CA PRO A 179 5.83 1.22 -16.01
C PRO A 179 4.80 1.61 -17.08
N GLN A 180 4.68 0.82 -18.16
CA GLN A 180 3.73 1.04 -19.25
C GLN A 180 2.26 0.85 -18.84
N GLN A 181 2.02 0.23 -17.68
CA GLN A 181 0.70 -0.08 -17.12
C GLN A 181 0.39 0.73 -15.87
N ALA A 182 1.33 1.53 -15.37
CA ALA A 182 1.21 2.24 -14.09
C ALA A 182 0.04 3.23 -14.08
N ASP A 183 -0.03 4.12 -15.09
CA ASP A 183 -1.09 5.12 -15.20
C ASP A 183 -2.49 4.48 -15.29
N ALA A 184 -2.59 3.33 -15.97
CA ALA A 184 -3.84 2.58 -16.08
C ALA A 184 -4.24 1.94 -14.75
N MET A 185 -3.28 1.40 -14.00
CA MET A 185 -3.53 0.87 -12.66
C MET A 185 -3.98 1.98 -11.70
N GLU A 186 -3.31 3.14 -11.70
CA GLU A 186 -3.71 4.30 -10.90
C GLU A 186 -5.12 4.79 -11.26
N LEU A 187 -5.46 4.82 -12.55
CA LEU A 187 -6.80 5.17 -13.03
C LEU A 187 -7.86 4.21 -12.48
N LEU A 188 -7.61 2.90 -12.51
CA LEU A 188 -8.55 1.89 -12.03
C LEU A 188 -8.77 2.00 -10.51
N LEU A 189 -7.70 2.22 -9.74
CA LEU A 189 -7.78 2.40 -8.29
C LEU A 189 -8.56 3.66 -7.90
N ARG A 190 -8.30 4.79 -8.55
CA ARG A 190 -8.92 6.08 -8.18
C ARG A 190 -10.35 6.27 -8.68
N SER A 191 -10.73 5.57 -9.75
CA SER A 191 -12.03 5.77 -10.42
C SER A 191 -13.10 4.84 -9.87
N TYR A 192 -12.80 3.93 -8.93
CA TYR A 192 -13.82 3.06 -8.35
C TYR A 192 -14.98 3.88 -7.75
N PRO A 193 -16.26 3.52 -8.00
CA PRO A 193 -16.75 2.35 -8.74
C PRO A 193 -17.16 2.63 -10.20
N GLU A 194 -16.62 3.69 -10.81
CA GLU A 194 -16.93 4.07 -12.19
C GLU A 194 -16.33 3.06 -13.18
N PHE A 195 -17.16 2.63 -14.15
CA PHE A 195 -16.74 1.73 -15.20
C PHE A 195 -15.86 2.45 -16.23
N VAL A 196 -14.74 1.83 -16.57
CA VAL A 196 -13.81 2.27 -17.62
C VAL A 196 -13.75 1.18 -18.68
N ARG A 197 -13.80 1.55 -19.95
CA ARG A 197 -13.60 0.58 -21.03
C ARG A 197 -12.12 0.18 -21.08
N VAL A 198 -11.85 -1.09 -21.32
CA VAL A 198 -10.46 -1.60 -21.44
C VAL A 198 -9.69 -0.83 -22.52
N GLY A 199 -10.33 -0.51 -23.65
CA GLY A 199 -9.74 0.28 -24.73
C GLY A 199 -9.38 1.74 -24.37
N ASP A 200 -9.94 2.27 -23.28
CA ASP A 200 -9.71 3.62 -22.79
C ASP A 200 -8.66 3.66 -21.66
N LEU A 201 -8.08 2.52 -21.29
CA LEU A 201 -7.01 2.47 -20.29
C LEU A 201 -5.75 3.15 -20.85
N PRO A 202 -5.11 4.05 -20.08
CA PRO A 202 -3.91 4.75 -20.50
C PRO A 202 -2.69 3.82 -20.45
N CYS A 203 -2.55 2.98 -21.47
CA CYS A 203 -1.38 2.15 -21.74
C CYS A 203 -0.81 2.49 -23.13
N ASP A 204 0.43 2.07 -23.38
CA ASP A 204 1.12 2.32 -24.66
C ASP A 204 0.50 1.57 -25.85
N SER A 205 -0.08 0.38 -25.60
CA SER A 205 -0.64 -0.48 -26.64
C SER A 205 -1.93 -1.19 -26.20
N VAL A 206 -2.72 -1.64 -27.19
CA VAL A 206 -3.92 -2.47 -26.94
C VAL A 206 -3.56 -3.81 -26.27
N GLU A 207 -2.36 -4.33 -26.55
CA GLU A 207 -1.85 -5.54 -25.90
C GLU A 207 -1.65 -5.30 -24.40
N ASP A 208 -1.08 -4.16 -24.01
CA ASP A 208 -0.89 -3.80 -22.60
C ASP A 208 -2.22 -3.59 -21.87
N GLN A 209 -3.20 -2.97 -22.53
CA GLN A 209 -4.56 -2.79 -21.99
C GLN A 209 -5.24 -4.13 -21.69
N LEU A 210 -5.24 -5.03 -22.67
CA LEU A 210 -5.85 -6.36 -22.53
C LEU A 210 -5.08 -7.22 -21.52
N SER A 211 -3.74 -7.18 -21.55
CA SER A 211 -2.88 -7.92 -20.63
C SER A 211 -3.12 -7.52 -19.17
N LEU A 212 -3.12 -6.21 -18.88
CA LEU A 212 -3.39 -5.68 -17.54
C LEU A 212 -4.80 -6.08 -17.07
N ALA A 213 -5.82 -5.81 -17.88
CA ALA A 213 -7.20 -6.10 -17.51
C ALA A 213 -7.44 -7.61 -17.29
N THR A 214 -6.85 -8.46 -18.13
CA THR A 214 -6.98 -9.92 -18.00
C THR A 214 -6.27 -10.42 -16.76
N MET A 215 -5.03 -9.99 -16.52
CA MET A 215 -4.25 -10.37 -15.34
C MET A 215 -4.99 -10.00 -14.03
N LEU A 216 -5.53 -8.78 -13.96
CA LEU A 216 -6.29 -8.33 -12.79
C LEU A 216 -7.63 -9.07 -12.64
N TYR A 217 -8.33 -9.34 -13.74
CA TYR A 217 -9.59 -10.09 -13.70
C TYR A 217 -9.38 -11.54 -13.26
N ASP A 218 -8.40 -12.24 -13.82
CA ASP A 218 -8.06 -13.62 -13.47
C ASP A 218 -7.62 -13.74 -12.00
N LYS A 219 -6.98 -12.69 -11.47
CA LYS A 219 -6.62 -12.56 -10.05
C LYS A 219 -7.81 -12.24 -9.14
N GLY A 220 -8.98 -11.97 -9.70
CA GLY A 220 -10.17 -11.58 -8.95
C GLY A 220 -10.09 -10.16 -8.38
N LEU A 221 -9.34 -9.26 -9.04
CA LEU A 221 -9.19 -7.86 -8.64
C LEU A 221 -10.09 -6.91 -9.44
N LEU A 222 -10.64 -7.36 -10.56
CA LEU A 222 -11.59 -6.62 -11.39
C LEU A 222 -12.95 -7.31 -11.44
N LEU A 223 -13.97 -6.51 -11.73
CA LEU A 223 -15.26 -6.99 -12.19
C LEU A 223 -15.65 -6.33 -13.50
N THR A 224 -16.58 -6.95 -14.22
CA THR A 224 -17.07 -6.50 -15.53
C THR A 224 -18.49 -5.96 -15.42
N LYS A 225 -18.90 -5.06 -16.32
CA LYS A 225 -20.26 -4.49 -16.29
C LYS A 225 -21.35 -5.52 -16.58
N MET A 226 -21.03 -6.50 -17.42
CA MET A 226 -21.88 -7.64 -17.77
C MET A 226 -21.06 -8.92 -17.64
N PRO A 227 -21.66 -10.06 -17.23
CA PRO A 227 -20.94 -11.31 -17.09
C PRO A 227 -20.23 -11.69 -18.39
N LEU A 228 -18.97 -12.12 -18.30
CA LEU A 228 -18.28 -12.72 -19.44
C LEU A 228 -18.82 -14.13 -19.66
N THR A 229 -19.13 -14.45 -20.91
CA THR A 229 -19.66 -15.75 -21.36
C THR A 229 -18.73 -16.39 -22.36
#